data_AF-A0A1M6UAR3-F1
#
_entry.id   AF-A0A1M6UAR3-F1
#
_cell.length_a   1.000
_cell.length_b   1.000
_cell.length_c   1.000
_cell.angle_alpha   90.00
_cell.angle_beta   90.00
_cell.angle_gamma   90.00
#
_symmetry.space_group_name_H-M   'P 1'
#
loop_
_entity.id
_entity.type
_entity.pdbx_description
1 polymer ?
#
loop_
_entity_poly.entity_id
_entity_poly.type
_entity_poly.pdbx_seq_one_letter_code
_entity_poly.pdbx_strand_id
1 'polypeptide(L)'
;MKLKILTVIISTFLLLQLTPIFALSESNFIDVKSNDWFYNDVMEARQEGIITGVGDNKYAPNKEITYGEYLTVLTRVIGGKVENEVRCRIHQ
;
A
#
# COMPACT_ATOMS: atom_id res chain seq x y z
N MET A 1 -35.68 -15.21 -28.08
CA MET A 1 -34.26 -14.90 -28.35
C MET A 1 -33.64 -13.92 -27.35
N LYS A 2 -34.38 -12.89 -26.87
CA LYS A 2 -33.89 -11.90 -25.88
C LYS A 2 -33.51 -12.48 -24.51
N LEU A 3 -34.17 -13.54 -24.05
CA LEU A 3 -33.91 -14.18 -22.74
C LEU A 3 -32.66 -15.08 -22.73
N LYS A 4 -32.29 -15.68 -23.87
CA LYS A 4 -31.09 -16.54 -24.00
C LYS A 4 -29.78 -15.73 -24.06
N ILE A 5 -29.85 -14.46 -24.47
CA ILE A 5 -28.71 -13.54 -24.50
C ILE A 5 -28.39 -13.04 -23.08
N LEU A 6 -29.43 -12.81 -22.27
CA LEU A 6 -29.29 -12.35 -20.88
C LEU A 6 -28.58 -13.39 -19.99
N THR A 7 -28.85 -14.69 -20.18
CA THR A 7 -28.19 -15.76 -19.43
C THR A 7 -26.72 -15.91 -19.77
N VAL A 8 -26.33 -15.66 -21.03
CA VAL A 8 -24.92 -15.69 -21.44
C VAL A 8 -24.16 -14.52 -20.81
N ILE A 9 -24.73 -13.31 -20.80
CA ILE A 9 -24.11 -12.10 -20.22
C ILE A 9 -23.92 -12.22 -18.70
N ILE A 10 -24.92 -12.75 -17.99
CA ILE A 10 -24.84 -12.95 -16.53
C ILE A 10 -23.85 -14.06 -16.18
N SER A 11 -23.81 -15.14 -16.97
CA SER A 11 -22.83 -16.24 -16.80
C SER A 11 -21.40 -15.77 -17.09
N THR A 12 -21.19 -14.98 -18.13
CA THR A 12 -19.88 -14.40 -18.45
C THR A 12 -19.42 -13.40 -17.40
N PHE A 13 -20.34 -12.61 -16.83
CA PHE A 13 -20.03 -11.68 -15.75
C PHE A 13 -19.68 -12.41 -14.45
N LEU A 14 -20.32 -13.54 -14.15
CA LEU A 14 -20.06 -14.39 -12.97
C LEU A 14 -18.71 -15.11 -13.05
N LEU A 15 -18.28 -15.50 -14.24
CA LEU A 15 -16.95 -16.11 -14.47
C LEU A 15 -15.82 -15.07 -14.45
N LEU A 16 -16.09 -13.81 -14.78
CA LEU A 16 -15.09 -12.74 -14.84
C LEU A 16 -14.67 -12.22 -13.45
N GLN A 17 -15.40 -12.54 -12.39
CA GLN A 17 -15.15 -12.02 -11.02
C GLN A 17 -14.19 -12.89 -10.22
N LEU A 18 -13.77 -14.01 -10.81
CA LEU A 18 -12.97 -15.04 -10.17
C LEU A 18 -11.51 -15.02 -10.62
N THR A 19 -11.10 -14.06 -11.46
CA THR A 19 -9.67 -13.83 -11.71
C THR A 19 -9.10 -13.09 -10.49
N PRO A 20 -8.28 -13.73 -9.63
CA PRO A 20 -7.54 -12.98 -8.64
C PRO A 20 -6.65 -12.02 -9.43
N ILE A 21 -6.89 -10.72 -9.27
CA ILE A 21 -5.92 -9.71 -9.66
C ILE A 21 -4.71 -10.01 -8.79
N PHE A 22 -3.75 -10.79 -9.31
CA PHE A 22 -2.49 -11.02 -8.63
C PHE A 22 -1.90 -9.64 -8.42
N ALA A 23 -1.97 -9.16 -7.17
CA ALA A 23 -1.26 -7.98 -6.76
C ALA A 23 0.21 -8.28 -7.07
N LEU A 24 0.72 -7.68 -8.14
CA LEU A 24 2.17 -7.58 -8.36
C LEU A 24 2.67 -6.74 -7.19
N SER A 25 2.99 -7.42 -6.09
CA SER A 25 3.75 -6.86 -5.00
C SER A 25 5.13 -6.60 -5.58
N GLU A 26 5.30 -5.43 -6.17
CA GLU A 26 6.60 -4.94 -6.56
C GLU A 26 7.34 -4.72 -5.23
N SER A 27 8.12 -5.72 -4.84
CA SER A 27 8.76 -5.76 -3.53
C SER A 27 9.68 -4.57 -3.33
N ASN A 28 10.24 -4.04 -4.42
CA ASN A 28 11.25 -3.00 -4.43
C ASN A 28 10.66 -1.69 -4.99
N PHE A 29 11.16 -0.57 -4.49
CA PHE A 29 10.91 0.74 -5.09
C PHE A 29 11.72 0.91 -6.37
N ILE A 30 11.16 1.55 -7.39
CA ILE A 30 11.83 1.71 -8.69
C ILE A 30 13.04 2.65 -8.65
N ASP A 31 13.11 3.52 -7.64
CA ASP A 31 14.13 4.54 -7.44
C ASP A 31 15.15 4.18 -6.34
N VAL A 32 15.15 2.92 -5.90
CA VAL A 32 16.07 2.39 -4.89
C VAL A 32 16.85 1.23 -5.50
N LYS A 33 18.15 1.42 -5.73
CA LYS A 33 19.04 0.45 -6.37
C LYS A 33 19.72 -0.41 -5.32
N SER A 34 20.04 -1.66 -5.66
CA SER A 34 20.74 -2.60 -4.77
C SER A 34 22.12 -2.13 -4.29
N ASN A 35 22.72 -1.15 -4.98
CA ASN A 35 24.01 -0.56 -4.60
C ASN A 35 23.86 0.74 -3.79
N ASP A 36 22.64 1.21 -3.53
CA ASP A 36 22.42 2.36 -2.66
C ASP A 36 22.70 1.96 -1.21
N TRP A 37 23.37 2.84 -0.46
CA TRP A 37 23.80 2.54 0.90
C TRP A 37 22.63 2.25 1.86
N PHE A 38 21.45 2.80 1.57
CA PHE A 38 20.21 2.63 2.34
C PHE A 38 19.32 1.50 1.81
N TYR A 39 19.75 0.75 0.78
CA TYR A 39 18.92 -0.26 0.13
C TYR A 39 18.34 -1.26 1.12
N ASN A 40 19.21 -1.87 1.94
CA ASN A 40 18.78 -2.92 2.88
C ASN A 40 17.76 -2.38 3.90
N ASP A 41 18.05 -1.22 4.49
CA ASP A 41 17.19 -0.61 5.52
C ASP A 41 15.80 -0.26 4.98
N VAL A 42 15.75 0.32 3.77
CA VAL A 42 14.48 0.70 3.11
C VAL A 42 13.67 -0.54 2.73
N MET A 43 14.34 -1.59 2.26
CA MET A 43 13.71 -2.84 1.88
C MET A 43 13.13 -3.59 3.09
N GLU A 44 13.86 -3.65 4.20
CA GLU A 44 13.39 -4.22 5.47
C GLU A 44 12.19 -3.43 6.01
N ALA A 45 12.30 -2.11 6.11
CA ALA A 45 11.21 -1.27 6.57
C ALA A 45 9.95 -1.34 5.69
N ARG A 46 10.09 -1.62 4.38
CA ARG A 46 8.95 -1.88 3.49
C ARG A 46 8.33 -3.25 3.76
N GLN A 47 9.14 -4.29 3.97
CA GLN A 47 8.65 -5.63 4.30
C GLN A 47 7.87 -5.64 5.62
N GLU A 48 8.32 -4.87 6.60
CA GLU A 48 7.61 -4.69 7.88
C GLU A 48 6.39 -3.77 7.79
N GLY A 49 6.13 -3.14 6.64
CA GLY A 49 5.01 -2.23 6.45
C GLY A 49 5.18 -0.86 7.14
N ILE A 50 6.38 -0.55 7.61
CA ILE A 50 6.72 0.74 8.23
C ILE A 50 6.71 1.84 7.15
N ILE A 51 7.30 1.57 5.98
CA ILE A 51 7.42 2.50 4.86
C ILE A 51 6.59 2.00 3.66
N THR A 52 5.72 2.86 3.15
CA THR A 52 4.87 2.58 1.97
C THR A 52 5.32 3.31 0.69
N GLY A 53 6.21 4.30 0.83
CA GLY A 53 6.63 5.19 -0.26
C GLY A 53 5.69 6.36 -0.52
N VAL A 54 5.96 7.11 -1.58
CA VAL A 54 5.27 8.36 -1.94
C VAL A 54 4.22 8.20 -3.04
N GLY A 55 3.97 6.97 -3.52
CA GLY A 55 3.14 6.67 -4.68
C GLY A 55 3.97 6.23 -5.89
N ASP A 56 3.30 5.74 -6.93
CA ASP A 56 3.93 5.26 -8.19
C ASP A 56 5.09 4.27 -7.99
N ASN A 57 5.03 3.48 -6.92
CA ASN A 57 6.09 2.59 -6.46
C ASN A 57 7.47 3.26 -6.26
N LYS A 58 7.49 4.51 -5.75
CA LYS A 58 8.70 5.26 -5.43
C LYS A 58 8.89 5.48 -3.93
N TYR A 59 10.15 5.50 -3.50
CA TYR A 59 10.57 5.89 -2.15
C TYR A 59 10.86 7.38 -2.05
N ALA A 60 11.41 7.98 -3.11
CA ALA A 60 11.87 9.36 -3.22
C ALA A 60 12.95 9.73 -2.19
N PRO A 61 14.15 9.12 -2.23
CA PRO A 61 15.19 9.27 -1.20
C PRO A 61 15.71 10.72 -1.03
N ASN A 62 15.57 11.56 -2.06
CA ASN A 62 16.01 12.96 -2.03
C ASN A 62 14.88 13.94 -1.69
N LYS A 63 13.66 13.46 -1.45
CA LYS A 63 12.54 14.30 -1.04
C LYS A 63 12.71 14.64 0.45
N GLU A 64 12.49 15.90 0.79
CA GLU A 64 12.40 16.30 2.19
C GLU A 64 11.22 15.60 2.88
N ILE A 65 11.49 15.07 4.07
CA ILE A 65 10.46 14.46 4.91
C ILE A 65 9.75 15.53 5.73
N THR A 66 8.42 15.52 5.71
CA THR A 66 7.62 16.38 6.58
C THR A 66 7.58 15.83 8.00
N TYR A 67 7.33 16.69 8.98
CA TYR A 67 7.20 16.27 10.37
C TYR A 67 6.08 15.22 10.58
N GLY A 68 4.98 15.35 9.84
CA GLY A 68 3.87 14.38 9.87
C GLY A 68 4.24 13.01 9.31
N GLU A 69 4.99 12.96 8.21
CA GLU A 69 5.51 11.71 7.65
C GLU A 69 6.50 11.03 8.63
N TYR A 70 7.38 11.82 9.25
CA TYR A 70 8.30 11.31 10.28
C TYR A 70 7.56 10.69 11.47
N LEU A 71 6.58 11.39 12.04
CA LEU A 71 5.78 10.85 13.14
C LEU A 71 4.97 9.61 12.73
N THR A 72 4.50 9.56 11.49
CA THR A 72 3.78 8.40 10.97
C THR A 72 4.69 7.17 10.93
N VAL A 73 5.92 7.32 10.43
CA VAL A 73 6.94 6.26 10.44
C VAL A 73 7.25 5.83 11.87
N LEU A 74 7.52 6.79 12.77
CA LEU A 74 7.82 6.51 14.17
C LEU A 74 6.69 5.74 14.86
N THR A 75 5.43 6.12 14.61
CA THR A 75 4.26 5.46 15.20
C THR A 75 4.13 4.01 14.74
N ARG A 76 4.48 3.71 13.48
CA ARG A 76 4.50 2.34 12.95
C ARG A 76 5.61 1.50 13.57
N VAL A 77 6.81 2.08 13.75
CA VAL A 77 7.95 1.40 14.39
C VAL A 77 7.61 0.95 15.82
N ILE A 78 6.92 1.79 16.59
CA ILE A 78 6.53 1.46 17.97
C ILE A 78 5.33 0.50 18.05
N GLY A 79 4.81 0.00 16.91
CA GLY A 79 3.64 -0.88 16.85
C GLY A 79 2.32 -0.16 17.13
N GLY A 80 2.32 1.17 17.14
CA GLY A 80 1.11 1.97 17.22
C GLY A 80 0.30 1.77 15.95
N LYS A 81 -0.82 1.05 16.04
CA LYS A 81 -1.82 1.10 14.97
C LYS A 81 -2.30 2.54 14.89
N VAL A 82 -1.92 3.24 13.82
CA VAL A 82 -2.51 4.53 13.45
C VAL A 82 -3.94 4.22 13.03
N GLU A 83 -4.81 3.96 14.00
CA GLU A 83 -6.24 4.02 13.78
C GLU A 83 -6.52 5.49 13.47
N ASN A 84 -7.05 5.76 12.29
CA ASN A 84 -7.55 7.07 11.88
C ASN A 84 -8.79 7.51 12.70
N GLU A 85 -8.92 7.05 13.94
CA GLU A 85 -9.76 7.67 14.95
C GLU A 85 -8.87 8.54 15.84
N VAL A 86 -8.66 9.80 15.45
CA VAL A 86 -8.48 10.85 16.46
C VAL A 86 -9.84 11.03 17.13
N ARG A 87 -10.26 10.03 17.91
CA ARG A 87 -11.35 10.16 18.85
C ARG A 87 -10.78 10.93 20.01
N CYS A 88 -10.79 12.25 19.87
CA CYS A 88 -10.78 13.16 20.99
C CYS A 88 -11.92 12.74 21.93
N ARG A 89 -11.64 11.83 22.87
CA ARG A 89 -12.48 11.60 24.04
C ARG A 89 -12.27 12.78 24.96
N ILE A 90 -12.81 13.93 24.57
CA ILE A 90 -13.00 15.07 25.45
C ILE A 90 -14.51 15.27 25.56
N HIS A 91 -15.15 14.27 26.16
CA HIS A 91 -16.46 14.35 26.82
C HIS A 91 -16.59 13.08 27.68
N GLN A 92 -16.01 13.14 28.87
CA GLN A 92 -16.69 12.73 30.08
C GLN A 92 -16.67 13.92 31.02
#